data_AF-E0S4Z8-F1
#
_entry.id   AF-E0S4Z8-F1
#
_cell.length_a   1.000
_cell.length_b   1.000
_cell.length_c   1.000
_cell.angle_alpha   90.00
_cell.angle_beta   90.00
_cell.angle_gamma   90.00
#
_symmetry.space_group_name_H-M   'P 1'
#
loop_
_entity.id
_entity.type
_entity.pdbx_description
1 polymer ?
#
loop_
_entity_poly.entity_id
_entity_poly.type
_entity_poly.pdbx_seq_one_letter_code
_entity_poly.pdbx_strand_id
1 'polypeptide(L)'
;MLIQKRRKTMSRTKEQDTKIAAIIHTAAATAAASAGMSAQIPMADNVVLSGIEIAMVIAIGEVLGQEITRSAAWSLVLSQLATLGGRAASQVLIGWIPIAGNITNAITASTIVEAIGWYIADYLTFNNCSEEN
;
A
#
# COMPACT_ATOMS: atom_id res chain seq x y z
N MET A 1 -7.94 -1.07 33.69
CA MET A 1 -6.47 -0.92 33.56
C MET A 1 -5.86 -1.77 32.44
N LEU A 2 -6.42 -2.95 32.11
CA LEU A 2 -5.93 -3.81 31.01
C LEU A 2 -6.06 -3.18 29.59
N ILE A 3 -7.09 -2.34 29.37
CA ILE A 3 -7.31 -1.67 28.07
C ILE A 3 -6.25 -0.59 27.78
N GLN A 4 -5.72 0.08 28.81
CA GLN A 4 -4.64 1.08 28.66
C GLN A 4 -3.28 0.41 28.43
N LYS A 5 -3.05 -0.77 29.04
CA LYS A 5 -1.78 -1.52 28.90
C LYS A 5 -1.65 -2.16 27.50
N ARG A 6 -2.75 -2.67 26.92
CA ARG A 6 -2.80 -3.12 25.51
C ARG A 6 -2.59 -2.00 24.48
N ARG A 7 -2.96 -0.75 24.80
CA ARG A 7 -2.80 0.39 23.89
C ARG A 7 -1.37 0.89 23.77
N LYS A 8 -0.53 0.62 24.78
CA LYS A 8 0.86 1.08 24.82
C LYS A 8 1.80 0.19 23.98
N THR A 9 1.42 -1.05 23.70
CA THR A 9 2.15 -1.99 22.83
C THR A 9 1.75 -1.86 21.36
N MET A 10 0.51 -1.47 21.04
CA MET A 10 0.04 -1.23 19.66
C MET A 10 0.49 0.09 19.02
N SER A 11 1.25 0.92 19.73
CA SER A 11 1.57 2.27 19.27
C SER A 11 3.00 2.33 18.74
N ARG A 12 3.15 2.67 17.46
CA ARG A 12 4.43 3.06 16.86
C ARG A 12 5.01 4.29 17.57
N THR A 13 6.33 4.41 17.55
CA THR A 13 6.99 5.65 17.97
C THR A 13 6.78 6.74 16.90
N LYS A 14 6.87 8.01 17.31
CA LYS A 14 6.81 9.14 16.36
C LYS A 14 7.88 9.05 15.27
N GLU A 15 9.05 8.50 15.61
CA GLU A 15 10.13 8.30 14.65
C GLU A 15 9.78 7.24 13.61
N GLN A 16 9.19 6.11 14.05
CA GLN A 16 8.70 5.07 13.15
C GLN A 16 7.59 5.60 12.23
N ASP A 17 6.63 6.34 12.78
CA ASP A 17 5.56 6.98 11.99
C ASP A 17 6.13 7.92 10.92
N THR A 18 7.15 8.71 11.28
CA THR A 18 7.80 9.64 10.35
C THR A 18 8.52 8.89 9.22
N LYS A 19 9.25 7.82 9.55
CA LYS A 19 9.95 6.99 8.55
C LYS A 19 8.96 6.28 7.62
N ILE A 20 7.89 5.70 8.19
CA ILE A 20 6.83 5.04 7.43
C ILE A 20 6.13 6.04 6.50
N ALA A 21 5.77 7.23 6.98
CA ALA A 21 5.17 8.27 6.15
C ALA A 21 6.05 8.64 4.95
N ALA A 22 7.37 8.77 5.16
CA ALA A 22 8.31 9.06 4.08
C ALA A 22 8.38 7.93 3.04
N ILE A 23 8.41 6.67 3.49
CA ILE A 23 8.40 5.48 2.62
C ILE A 23 7.10 5.45 1.80
N ILE A 24 5.95 5.65 2.44
CA ILE A 24 4.64 5.64 1.79
C ILE A 24 4.54 6.77 0.76
N HIS A 25 4.95 7.99 1.13
CA HIS A 25 4.84 9.14 0.25
C HIS A 25 5.77 9.02 -0.98
N THR A 26 6.98 8.49 -0.80
CA THR A 26 7.90 8.24 -1.92
C THR A 26 7.39 7.15 -2.85
N ALA A 27 6.82 6.06 -2.31
CA ALA A 27 6.16 5.03 -3.10
C ALA A 27 4.96 5.60 -3.89
N ALA A 28 4.11 6.40 -3.23
CA ALA A 28 2.95 7.03 -3.84
C ALA A 28 3.32 8.03 -4.95
N ALA A 29 4.37 8.83 -4.76
CA ALA A 29 4.89 9.73 -5.78
C ALA A 29 5.43 8.96 -6.99
N THR A 30 6.15 7.85 -6.75
CA THR A 30 6.68 6.98 -7.81
C THR A 30 5.54 6.31 -8.58
N ALA A 31 4.51 5.85 -7.88
CA ALA A 31 3.30 5.29 -8.47
C ALA A 31 2.55 6.32 -9.33
N ALA A 32 2.33 7.53 -8.82
CA ALA A 32 1.70 8.61 -9.59
C ALA A 32 2.49 8.98 -10.84
N ALA A 33 3.82 9.04 -10.74
CA ALA A 33 4.68 9.27 -11.90
C ALA A 33 4.55 8.13 -12.92
N SER A 34 4.54 6.87 -12.47
CA SER A 34 4.38 5.70 -13.36
C SER A 34 3.00 5.67 -14.05
N ALA A 35 1.93 5.97 -13.33
CA ALA A 35 0.56 6.02 -13.86
C ALA A 35 0.35 7.21 -14.81
N GLY A 36 0.96 8.36 -14.51
CA GLY A 36 0.94 9.53 -15.39
C GLY A 36 1.65 9.28 -16.73
N MET A 37 2.63 8.38 -16.76
CA MET A 37 3.35 7.99 -17.99
C MET A 37 2.68 6.84 -18.76
N SER A 38 1.86 6.01 -18.11
CA SER A 38 1.40 4.72 -18.66
C SER A 38 -0.10 4.66 -19.00
N ALA A 39 -0.80 5.80 -18.88
CA ALA A 39 -2.26 5.99 -18.97
C ALA A 39 -3.00 5.47 -20.23
N GLN A 40 -2.34 4.79 -21.17
CA GLN A 40 -2.93 4.28 -22.41
C GLN A 40 -2.95 2.75 -22.52
N ILE A 41 -2.30 1.98 -21.63
CA ILE A 41 -2.25 0.52 -21.75
C ILE A 41 -2.98 -0.13 -20.57
N PRO A 42 -4.16 -0.73 -20.80
CA PRO A 42 -4.84 -1.50 -19.77
C PRO A 42 -3.89 -2.55 -19.20
N MET A 43 -3.75 -2.58 -17.88
CA MET A 43 -3.07 -3.65 -17.12
C MET A 43 -1.54 -3.67 -17.17
N ALA A 44 -0.87 -2.88 -18.02
CA ALA A 44 0.59 -2.74 -18.01
C ALA A 44 1.10 -2.04 -16.75
N ASP A 45 0.30 -1.10 -16.24
CA ASP A 45 0.59 -0.30 -15.05
C ASP A 45 0.71 -1.17 -13.79
N ASN A 46 -0.01 -2.31 -13.75
CA ASN A 46 -0.10 -3.17 -12.58
C ASN A 46 1.22 -3.90 -12.26
N VAL A 47 2.03 -4.23 -13.27
CA VAL A 47 3.29 -4.96 -13.06
C VAL A 47 4.35 -4.06 -12.43
N VAL A 48 4.50 -2.83 -12.94
CA VAL A 48 5.43 -1.84 -12.39
C VAL A 48 4.99 -1.41 -10.98
N LEU A 49 3.68 -1.20 -10.79
CA LEU A 49 3.12 -0.80 -9.50
C LEU A 49 3.36 -1.88 -8.43
N SER A 50 3.24 -3.15 -8.78
CA SER A 50 3.46 -4.25 -7.85
C SER A 50 4.90 -4.30 -7.29
N GLY A 51 5.91 -3.88 -8.08
CA GLY A 51 7.28 -3.79 -7.61
C GLY A 51 7.50 -2.68 -6.58
N ILE A 52 6.89 -1.52 -6.81
CA ILE A 52 6.92 -0.37 -5.88
C ILE A 52 6.25 -0.74 -4.56
N GLU A 53 5.08 -1.38 -4.63
CA GLU A 53 4.33 -1.78 -3.44
C GLU A 53 5.08 -2.84 -2.62
N ILE A 54 5.68 -3.87 -3.24
CA ILE A 54 6.49 -4.87 -2.52
C ILE A 54 7.63 -4.19 -1.74
N ALA A 55 8.37 -3.29 -2.40
CA ALA A 55 9.48 -2.59 -1.76
C ALA A 55 9.00 -1.73 -0.59
N MET A 56 7.87 -1.04 -0.75
CA MET A 56 7.20 -0.29 0.32
C MET A 56 6.87 -1.18 1.52
N VAL A 57 6.26 -2.36 1.30
CA VAL A 57 5.91 -3.29 2.38
C VAL A 57 7.15 -3.74 3.16
N ILE A 58 8.21 -4.13 2.45
CA ILE A 58 9.46 -4.59 3.08
C ILE A 58 10.07 -3.47 3.93
N ALA A 59 10.17 -2.26 3.39
CA ALA A 59 10.73 -1.11 4.09
C ALA A 59 9.90 -0.70 5.33
N ILE A 60 8.58 -0.79 5.28
CA ILE A 60 7.72 -0.59 6.46
C ILE A 60 8.02 -1.64 7.53
N GLY A 61 8.17 -2.91 7.14
CA GLY A 61 8.56 -4.00 8.03
C GLY A 61 9.89 -3.74 8.73
N GLU A 62 10.91 -3.30 7.99
CA GLU A 62 12.23 -2.96 8.53
C GLU A 62 12.16 -1.85 9.59
N VAL A 63 11.33 -0.82 9.37
CA VAL A 63 11.12 0.26 10.37
C VAL A 63 10.45 -0.26 11.65
N LEU A 64 9.64 -1.30 11.53
CA LEU A 64 8.99 -1.97 12.66
C LEU A 64 9.86 -3.08 13.28
N GLY A 65 11.06 -3.32 12.76
CA GLY A 65 11.95 -4.39 13.21
C GLY A 65 11.48 -5.80 12.81
N GLN A 66 10.68 -5.91 11.74
CA GLN A 66 10.17 -7.16 11.20
C GLN A 66 10.91 -7.55 9.93
N GLU A 67 11.36 -8.80 9.84
CA GLU A 67 11.87 -9.35 8.59
C GLU A 67 10.72 -9.81 7.69
N ILE A 68 10.37 -8.98 6.71
CA ILE A 68 9.33 -9.31 5.74
C ILE A 68 9.97 -9.97 4.52
N THR A 69 9.68 -11.26 4.33
CA THR A 69 10.11 -11.96 3.11
C THR A 69 9.41 -11.38 1.87
N ARG A 70 10.08 -11.43 0.72
CA ARG A 70 9.50 -10.98 -0.56
C ARG A 70 8.19 -11.69 -0.90
N SER A 71 8.06 -12.97 -0.54
CA SER A 71 6.84 -13.76 -0.70
C SER A 71 5.70 -13.28 0.20
N ALA A 72 5.99 -12.92 1.46
CA ALA A 72 5.00 -12.36 2.37
C ALA A 72 4.54 -10.98 1.87
N ALA A 73 5.48 -10.12 1.48
CA ALA A 73 5.17 -8.83 0.86
C ALA A 73 4.33 -8.99 -0.41
N TRP A 74 4.69 -9.93 -1.30
CA TRP A 74 3.92 -10.23 -2.50
C TRP A 74 2.50 -10.70 -2.18
N SER A 75 2.32 -11.53 -1.14
CA SER A 75 0.99 -11.98 -0.73
C SER A 75 0.11 -10.81 -0.27
N LEU A 76 0.68 -9.87 0.49
CA LEU A 76 -0.03 -8.66 0.93
C LEU A 76 -0.41 -7.80 -0.27
N VAL A 77 0.52 -7.55 -1.19
CA VAL A 77 0.28 -6.82 -2.44
C VAL A 77 -0.78 -7.52 -3.31
N LEU A 78 -0.69 -8.84 -3.47
CA LEU A 78 -1.62 -9.61 -4.29
C LEU A 78 -3.05 -9.56 -3.73
N SER A 79 -3.21 -9.60 -2.41
CA SER A 79 -4.54 -9.46 -1.76
C SER A 79 -5.20 -8.11 -2.09
N GLN A 80 -4.38 -7.07 -2.19
CA GLN A 80 -4.82 -5.73 -2.54
C GLN A 80 -5.12 -5.60 -4.03
N LEU A 81 -4.25 -6.13 -4.89
CA LEU A 81 -4.48 -6.20 -6.34
C LEU A 81 -5.72 -7.00 -6.70
N ALA A 82 -6.02 -8.09 -5.99
CA ALA A 82 -7.26 -8.85 -6.19
C ALA A 82 -8.51 -8.01 -5.87
N THR A 83 -8.45 -7.22 -4.79
CA THR A 83 -9.54 -6.32 -4.38
C THR A 83 -9.75 -5.20 -5.39
N LEU A 84 -8.67 -4.58 -5.86
CA LEU A 84 -8.72 -3.52 -6.89
C LEU A 84 -9.13 -4.09 -8.25
N GLY A 85 -8.61 -5.26 -8.63
CA GLY A 85 -8.93 -5.97 -9.87
C GLY A 85 -10.39 -6.38 -9.94
N GLY A 86 -10.99 -6.85 -8.84
CA GLY A 86 -12.42 -7.13 -8.76
C GLY A 86 -13.28 -5.88 -8.94
N ARG A 87 -12.86 -4.73 -8.39
CA ARG A 87 -13.52 -3.44 -8.61
C ARG A 87 -13.36 -2.97 -10.05
N ALA A 88 -12.17 -3.07 -10.64
CA ALA A 88 -11.91 -2.69 -12.02
C ALA A 88 -12.73 -3.55 -13.00
N ALA A 89 -12.75 -4.87 -12.81
CA ALA A 89 -13.59 -5.78 -13.58
C ALA A 89 -15.08 -5.39 -13.46
N SER A 90 -15.53 -5.03 -12.26
CA SER A 90 -16.91 -4.56 -12.03
C SER A 90 -17.22 -3.22 -12.72
N GLN A 91 -16.28 -2.27 -12.73
CA GLN A 91 -16.44 -0.99 -13.43
C GLN A 91 -16.46 -1.16 -14.96
N VAL A 92 -15.66 -2.07 -15.50
CA VAL A 92 -15.70 -2.48 -16.91
C VAL A 92 -17.05 -3.10 -17.27
N LEU A 93 -17.60 -3.95 -16.39
CA LEU A 93 -18.88 -4.63 -16.62
C LEU A 93 -20.11 -3.72 -16.51
N ILE A 94 -20.07 -2.66 -15.68
CA ILE A 94 -21.23 -1.83 -15.34
C ILE A 94 -21.31 -0.54 -16.20
N GLY A 95 -20.21 -0.02 -16.74
CA GLY A 95 -20.27 1.15 -17.60
C GLY A 95 -18.93 1.87 -17.72
N TRP A 96 -18.23 1.63 -18.82
CA TRP A 96 -16.96 2.28 -19.11
C TRP A 96 -17.17 3.66 -19.75
N ILE A 97 -16.78 4.74 -19.06
CA ILE A 97 -16.62 6.09 -19.62
C ILE A 97 -15.15 6.54 -19.44
N PRO A 98 -14.34 6.64 -20.51
CA PRO A 98 -12.89 6.90 -20.43
C PRO A 98 -12.53 8.38 -20.71
N ILE A 99 -12.89 9.33 -19.84
CA ILE A 99 -12.82 10.77 -20.21
C ILE A 99 -11.94 11.66 -19.30
N ALA A 100 -11.35 11.18 -18.19
CA ALA A 100 -10.56 12.04 -17.27
C ALA A 100 -9.08 11.61 -17.04
N GLY A 101 -8.44 11.02 -18.05
CA GLY A 101 -7.43 9.95 -17.90
C GLY A 101 -6.01 10.22 -17.39
N ASN A 102 -5.41 11.43 -17.40
CA ASN A 102 -3.96 11.54 -17.07
C ASN A 102 -3.67 12.06 -15.66
N ILE A 103 -4.29 13.16 -15.25
CA ILE A 103 -4.07 13.76 -13.93
C ILE A 103 -4.85 12.97 -12.87
N THR A 104 -6.08 12.56 -13.18
CA THR A 104 -6.93 11.79 -12.27
C THR A 104 -6.33 10.42 -11.98
N ASN A 105 -5.71 9.75 -12.97
CA ASN A 105 -5.07 8.44 -12.76
C ASN A 105 -3.81 8.55 -11.92
N ALA A 106 -2.99 9.59 -12.09
CA ALA A 106 -1.83 9.83 -11.25
C ALA A 106 -2.23 10.12 -9.78
N ILE A 107 -3.21 11.00 -9.57
CA ILE A 107 -3.75 11.32 -8.24
C ILE A 107 -4.40 10.08 -7.61
N THR A 108 -5.15 9.31 -8.40
CA THR A 108 -5.77 8.07 -7.93
C THR A 108 -4.72 7.05 -7.54
N ALA A 109 -3.67 6.88 -8.34
CA ALA A 109 -2.56 5.97 -8.05
C ALA A 109 -1.82 6.36 -6.76
N SER A 110 -1.45 7.64 -6.57
CA SER A 110 -0.82 8.07 -5.31
C SER A 110 -1.74 7.82 -4.12
N THR A 111 -3.03 8.16 -4.25
CA THR A 111 -3.99 8.02 -3.14
C THR A 111 -4.18 6.56 -2.75
N ILE A 112 -4.25 5.65 -3.74
CA ILE A 112 -4.34 4.21 -3.52
C ILE A 112 -3.10 3.70 -2.81
N VAL A 113 -1.90 4.06 -3.29
CA VAL A 113 -0.64 3.60 -2.67
C VAL A 113 -0.48 4.16 -1.25
N GLU A 114 -0.85 5.42 -1.00
CA GLU A 114 -0.82 5.96 0.37
C GLU A 114 -1.76 5.20 1.31
N ALA A 115 -3.00 4.95 0.88
CA ALA A 115 -3.98 4.21 1.67
C ALA A 115 -3.52 2.78 1.97
N ILE A 116 -2.94 2.09 0.97
CA ILE A 116 -2.38 0.74 1.13
C ILE A 116 -1.21 0.76 2.10
N GLY A 117 -0.29 1.71 1.94
CA GLY A 117 0.88 1.84 2.80
C GLY A 117 0.50 1.99 4.28
N TRP A 118 -0.49 2.84 4.57
CA TRP A 118 -0.99 3.01 5.95
C TRP A 118 -1.69 1.76 6.47
N TYR A 119 -2.52 1.12 5.65
CA TYR A 119 -3.18 -0.13 6.01
C TYR A 119 -2.16 -1.23 6.38
N ILE A 120 -1.12 -1.40 5.57
CA ILE A 120 -0.07 -2.39 5.80
C ILE A 120 0.73 -2.05 7.06
N ALA A 121 1.07 -0.78 7.26
CA ALA A 121 1.77 -0.35 8.47
C ALA A 121 0.97 -0.67 9.75
N ASP A 122 -0.34 -0.46 9.73
CA ASP A 122 -1.22 -0.78 10.85
C ASP A 122 -1.36 -2.31 11.03
N TYR A 123 -1.48 -3.08 9.93
CA TYR A 123 -1.53 -4.54 9.95
C TYR A 123 -0.27 -5.15 10.56
N LEU A 124 0.92 -4.71 10.13
CA LEU A 124 2.20 -5.19 10.64
C LEU A 124 2.40 -4.78 12.11
N THR A 125 2.04 -3.55 12.47
CA THR A 125 2.09 -3.10 13.87
C THR A 125 1.20 -3.97 14.76
N PHE A 126 0.00 -4.32 14.30
CA PHE A 126 -0.90 -5.21 15.00
C PHE A 126 -0.36 -6.63 15.12
N ASN A 127 0.25 -7.17 14.05
CA ASN A 127 0.78 -8.52 14.04
C ASN A 127 1.94 -8.71 15.05
N ASN A 128 2.84 -7.73 15.15
CA ASN A 128 3.91 -7.75 16.15
C ASN A 128 3.41 -7.81 17.59
N CYS A 129 2.26 -7.21 17.88
CA CYS A 129 1.66 -7.25 19.20
C CYS A 129 1.11 -8.64 19.58
N SER A 130 0.86 -9.49 18.58
CA SER A 130 0.29 -10.83 18.79
C SER A 130 1.36 -11.88 19.06
N GLU A 131 2.60 -11.66 18.61
CA GLU A 131 3.72 -12.60 18.83
C GLU A 131 4.41 -12.42 20.20
N GLU A 132 4.26 -11.26 20.86
CA GLU A 132 4.81 -11.01 22.20
C GLU A 132 3.93 -11.54 23.37
N ASN A 133 2.89 -12.34 23.10
CA ASN A 133 1.85 -12.71 24.08
C ASN A 133 1.50 -14.20 24.04
#